data_AF-A0A271LPM6-F1
#
_entry.id   AF-A0A271LPM6-F1
#
_cell.length_a   1.000
_cell.length_b   1.000
_cell.length_c   1.000
_cell.angle_alpha   90.00
_cell.angle_beta   90.00
_cell.angle_gamma   90.00
#
_symmetry.space_group_name_H-M   'P 1'
#
loop_
_entity.id
_entity.type
_entity.pdbx_description
1 polymer ?
#
loop_
_entity_poly.entity_id
_entity_poly.type
_entity_poly.pdbx_seq_one_letter_code
_entity_poly.pdbx_strand_id
1 'polypeptide(L)'
;MTVVGAPDGAGWVVVSGGETLAGPFPTNAEAWRAADRLEGSPMSPAEKRADWISNKILSSGPMPVVPKKKTRRERKQAKAAAKAPRWVRDIAAAKFDPLGNRQHREWQLGTFGPASPVRRIDPADYVAGRPTSK
;
A
#
# COMPACT_ATOMS: atom_id res chain seq x y z
N MET A 1 39.53 19.44 6.11
CA MET A 1 39.93 18.96 4.76
C MET A 1 40.37 20.13 3.92
N THR A 2 41.34 19.93 3.03
CA THR A 2 41.78 20.95 2.07
C THR A 2 41.95 20.33 0.70
N VAL A 3 41.53 21.05 -0.35
CA VAL A 3 41.76 20.66 -1.73
C VAL A 3 43.06 21.30 -2.22
N VAL A 4 43.97 20.50 -2.75
CA VAL A 4 45.30 20.93 -3.22
C VAL A 4 45.55 20.37 -4.61
N GLY A 5 46.30 21.08 -5.46
CA GLY A 5 46.76 20.54 -6.73
C GLY A 5 47.68 19.34 -6.51
N ALA A 6 47.50 18.27 -7.28
CA ALA A 6 48.37 17.10 -7.25
C ALA A 6 49.82 17.52 -7.63
N PRO A 7 50.84 17.01 -6.95
CA PRO A 7 52.24 17.34 -7.23
C PRO A 7 52.67 16.98 -8.67
N ASP A 8 52.00 16.00 -9.27
CA ASP A 8 52.31 15.49 -10.60
C ASP A 8 51.60 16.25 -11.73
N GLY A 9 50.87 17.33 -11.42
CA GLY A 9 50.05 18.07 -12.39
C GLY A 9 48.80 17.31 -12.87
N ALA A 10 48.53 16.13 -12.31
CA ALA A 10 47.46 15.23 -12.73
C ALA A 10 46.03 15.66 -12.30
N GLY A 11 45.88 16.80 -11.62
CA GLY A 11 44.58 17.34 -11.21
C GLY A 11 44.55 17.84 -9.76
N TRP A 12 43.40 17.69 -9.11
CA TRP A 12 43.11 18.17 -7.76
C TRP A 12 42.87 17.01 -6.80
N VAL A 13 43.39 17.11 -5.58
CA VAL A 13 43.35 16.05 -4.58
C VAL A 13 42.78 16.62 -3.28
N VAL A 14 41.95 15.84 -2.60
CA VAL A 14 41.43 16.15 -1.26
C VAL A 14 42.39 15.56 -0.23
N VAL A 15 42.94 16.41 0.63
CA VAL A 15 43.92 16.05 1.66
C VAL A 15 43.36 16.38 3.05
N SER A 16 43.67 15.54 4.03
CA SER A 16 43.41 15.82 5.45
C SER A 16 44.59 15.33 6.28
N GLY A 17 45.13 16.16 7.16
CA GLY A 17 46.22 15.75 8.07
C GLY A 17 47.52 15.32 7.37
N GLY A 18 47.73 15.68 6.10
CA GLY A 18 48.89 15.26 5.31
C GLY A 18 48.68 13.98 4.50
N GLU A 19 47.52 13.33 4.61
CA GLU A 19 47.17 12.14 3.82
C GLU A 19 46.17 12.47 2.70
N THR A 20 46.38 11.85 1.54
CA THR A 20 45.47 11.93 0.40
C THR A 20 44.23 11.08 0.67
N LEU A 21 43.07 11.73 0.75
CA LEU A 21 41.78 11.07 0.99
C LEU A 21 41.04 10.71 -0.29
N ALA A 22 41.13 11.54 -1.33
CA ALA A 22 40.46 11.30 -2.61
C ALA A 22 41.10 12.09 -3.76
N GLY A 23 41.17 11.51 -4.95
CA GLY A 23 41.72 12.13 -6.16
C GLY A 23 42.69 11.20 -6.90
N PRO A 24 43.27 11.62 -8.04
CA PRO A 24 43.21 12.96 -8.61
C PRO A 24 41.91 13.21 -9.40
N PHE A 25 41.28 14.36 -9.14
CA PHE A 25 40.11 14.86 -9.85
C PHE A 25 40.53 15.85 -10.94
N PRO A 26 39.90 15.83 -12.12
CA PRO A 26 40.26 16.74 -13.20
C PRO A 26 39.93 18.21 -12.89
N THR A 27 38.98 18.50 -11.99
CA THR A 27 38.59 19.88 -11.64
C THR A 27 38.57 20.14 -10.14
N ASN A 28 38.85 21.41 -9.77
CA ASN A 28 38.80 21.87 -8.38
C ASN A 28 37.39 21.69 -7.78
N ALA A 29 36.35 21.96 -8.57
CA ALA A 29 34.97 21.83 -8.16
C ALA A 29 34.58 20.37 -7.80
N GLU A 30 35.08 19.39 -8.56
CA GLU A 30 34.85 17.97 -8.24
C GLU A 30 35.56 17.54 -6.97
N ALA A 31 36.77 18.04 -6.73
CA ALA A 31 37.50 17.79 -5.49
C ALA A 31 36.78 18.40 -4.27
N TRP A 32 36.25 19.62 -4.37
CA TRP A 32 35.42 20.19 -3.30
C TRP A 32 34.14 19.39 -3.06
N ARG A 33 33.45 18.94 -4.12
CA ARG A 33 32.29 18.06 -3.95
C ARG A 33 32.64 16.72 -3.29
N ALA A 34 33.82 16.17 -3.58
CA ALA A 34 34.28 14.96 -2.94
C ALA A 34 34.62 15.20 -1.45
N ALA A 35 35.22 16.34 -1.12
CA ALA A 35 35.43 16.75 0.27
C ALA A 35 34.10 16.91 1.02
N ASP A 36 33.10 17.57 0.41
CA ASP A 36 31.77 17.76 1.00
C ASP A 36 31.07 16.43 1.31
N ARG A 37 31.25 15.40 0.48
CA ARG A 37 30.73 14.04 0.74
C ARG A 37 31.41 13.40 1.95
N LEU A 38 32.71 13.57 2.10
CA LEU A 38 33.46 13.01 3.21
C LEU A 38 33.14 13.70 4.54
N GLU A 39 32.72 14.97 4.49
CA GLU A 39 32.25 15.73 5.66
C GLU A 39 30.78 15.44 6.02
N GLY A 40 30.09 14.60 5.25
CA GLY A 40 28.75 14.10 5.59
C GLY A 40 27.63 15.13 5.45
N SER A 41 27.85 16.20 4.68
CA SER A 41 26.80 17.21 4.46
C SER A 41 25.78 16.72 3.43
N PRO A 42 24.48 16.62 3.77
CA PRO A 42 23.47 16.11 2.84
C PRO A 42 23.26 17.10 1.69
N MET A 43 23.57 16.64 0.47
CA MET A 43 23.59 17.46 -0.75
C MET A 43 22.19 17.79 -1.26
N SER A 44 21.18 16.98 -0.90
CA SER A 44 19.83 17.12 -1.44
C SER A 44 18.73 17.21 -0.37
N PRO A 45 17.61 17.90 -0.67
CA PRO A 45 16.42 17.84 0.18
C PRO A 45 15.89 16.41 0.38
N ALA A 46 16.16 15.50 -0.57
CA ALA A 46 15.80 14.09 -0.46
C ALA A 46 16.65 13.36 0.59
N GLU A 47 17.98 13.58 0.59
CA GLU A 47 18.88 13.05 1.62
C GLU A 47 18.53 13.58 3.00
N LYS A 48 18.27 14.89 3.14
CA LYS A 48 17.80 15.48 4.42
C LYS A 48 16.52 14.83 4.94
N ARG A 49 15.58 14.48 4.06
CA ARG A 49 14.36 13.75 4.47
C ARG A 49 14.66 12.32 4.87
N ALA A 50 15.56 11.64 4.17
CA ALA A 50 15.97 10.28 4.50
C ALA A 50 16.69 10.21 5.86
N ASP A 51 17.58 11.16 6.14
CA ASP A 51 18.25 11.28 7.44
C ASP A 51 17.26 11.57 8.56
N TRP A 52 16.31 12.49 8.34
CA TRP A 52 15.26 12.77 9.32
C TRP A 52 14.36 11.55 9.58
N ILE A 53 13.96 10.82 8.53
CA ILE A 53 13.15 9.60 8.68
C ILE A 53 13.96 8.52 9.41
N SER A 54 15.22 8.33 9.06
CA SER A 54 16.10 7.33 9.68
C SER A 54 16.32 7.65 11.15
N ASN A 55 16.65 8.89 11.49
CA ASN A 55 16.76 9.35 12.88
C ASN A 55 15.43 9.21 13.63
N LYS A 56 14.31 9.52 12.98
CA LYS A 56 12.99 9.35 13.61
C LYS A 56 12.71 7.88 13.91
N ILE A 57 12.94 6.97 12.97
CA ILE A 57 12.69 5.53 13.15
C ILE A 57 13.65 4.91 14.17
N LEU A 58 14.94 5.25 14.11
CA LEU A 58 15.96 4.73 15.02
C LEU A 58 15.79 5.27 16.45
N SER A 59 15.35 6.53 16.60
CA SER A 59 15.09 7.11 17.93
C SER A 59 13.73 6.72 18.52
N SER A 60 12.70 6.50 17.69
CA SER A 60 11.34 6.25 18.19
C SER A 60 10.99 4.77 18.38
N GLY A 61 11.88 3.84 18.07
CA GLY A 61 11.57 2.41 18.05
C GLY A 61 10.49 2.04 17.01
N PRO A 62 10.07 0.77 16.93
CA PRO A 62 9.03 0.34 16.00
C PRO A 62 7.74 1.14 16.27
N MET A 63 7.19 1.77 15.22
CA MET A 63 6.00 2.60 15.37
C MET A 63 4.86 1.76 15.97
N PRO A 64 4.14 2.28 16.99
CA PRO A 64 2.99 1.58 17.53
C PRO A 64 1.97 1.35 16.42
N VAL A 65 1.41 0.14 16.33
CA VAL A 65 0.36 -0.20 15.36
C VAL A 65 -0.88 0.64 15.66
N VAL A 66 -0.98 1.80 15.02
CA VAL A 66 -2.12 2.69 15.22
C VAL A 66 -3.34 2.09 14.51
N PRO A 67 -4.47 1.89 15.20
CA PRO A 67 -5.67 1.37 14.57
C PRO A 67 -6.15 2.35 13.48
N LYS A 68 -6.50 1.80 12.31
CA LYS A 68 -7.03 2.60 11.18
C LYS A 68 -8.25 3.40 11.65
N LYS A 69 -8.28 4.70 11.34
CA LYS A 69 -9.41 5.57 11.66
C LYS A 69 -10.67 5.08 10.93
N LYS A 70 -11.68 4.66 11.69
CA LYS A 70 -12.97 4.23 11.15
C LYS A 70 -13.59 5.30 10.27
N THR A 71 -14.08 4.91 9.09
CA THR A 71 -14.71 5.82 8.12
C THR A 71 -16.03 6.38 8.67
N ARG A 72 -16.53 7.48 8.10
CA ARG A 72 -17.83 8.06 8.48
C ARG A 72 -18.98 7.05 8.33
N ARG A 73 -18.90 6.18 7.31
CA ARG A 73 -19.89 5.13 7.05
C ARG A 73 -19.86 4.05 8.12
N GLU A 74 -18.68 3.54 8.47
CA GLU A 74 -18.51 2.56 9.56
C GLU A 74 -19.02 3.08 10.90
N ARG A 75 -18.74 4.35 11.23
CA ARG A 75 -19.25 4.97 12.46
C ARG A 75 -20.78 5.03 12.49
N LYS A 76 -21.41 5.37 11.35
CA LYS A 76 -22.88 5.39 11.24
C LYS A 76 -23.47 3.98 11.35
N GLN A 77 -22.88 3.00 10.68
CA GLN A 77 -23.31 1.59 10.78
C GLN A 77 -23.17 1.06 12.20
N ALA A 78 -22.06 1.33 12.89
CA ALA A 78 -21.88 0.94 14.28
C ALA A 78 -22.93 1.57 15.21
N LYS A 79 -23.31 2.83 14.98
CA LYS A 79 -24.39 3.50 15.73
C LYS A 79 -25.77 2.92 15.43
N ALA A 80 -26.07 2.60 14.17
CA ALA A 80 -27.33 1.96 13.80
C ALA A 80 -27.41 0.56 14.41
N ALA A 81 -26.32 -0.21 14.33
CA ALA A 81 -26.18 -1.47 15.03
C ALA A 81 -26.42 -1.26 16.52
N ALA A 82 -25.79 -0.27 17.19
CA ALA A 82 -25.99 0.17 18.60
C ALA A 82 -27.44 0.44 19.03
N LYS A 83 -28.34 0.73 18.09
CA LYS A 83 -29.75 0.96 18.39
C LYS A 83 -30.65 -0.27 18.18
N ALA A 84 -30.14 -1.33 17.57
CA ALA A 84 -30.93 -2.55 17.36
C ALA A 84 -31.25 -3.25 18.69
N PRO A 85 -32.47 -3.84 18.84
CA PRO A 85 -32.85 -4.66 19.98
C PRO A 85 -31.84 -5.80 20.24
N ARG A 86 -31.61 -6.17 21.51
CA ARG A 86 -30.59 -7.16 21.90
C ARG A 86 -30.68 -8.47 21.09
N TRP A 87 -31.88 -9.03 20.94
CA TRP A 87 -32.09 -10.26 20.17
C TRP A 87 -31.66 -10.14 18.69
N VAL A 88 -31.79 -8.95 18.10
CA VAL A 88 -31.28 -8.65 16.74
C VAL A 88 -29.77 -8.55 16.73
N ARG A 89 -29.15 -7.93 17.76
CA ARG A 89 -27.68 -7.86 17.85
C ARG A 89 -27.05 -9.22 18.00
N ASP A 90 -27.63 -10.07 18.85
CA ASP A 90 -27.04 -11.35 19.21
C ASP A 90 -27.07 -12.33 18.03
N ILE A 91 -28.16 -12.30 17.24
CA ILE A 91 -28.30 -13.12 16.02
C ILE A 91 -27.56 -12.49 14.84
N ALA A 92 -27.67 -11.17 14.64
CA ALA A 92 -27.08 -10.50 13.49
C ALA A 92 -25.56 -10.31 13.66
N ALA A 93 -25.01 -10.03 14.84
CA ALA A 93 -23.55 -9.87 14.98
C ALA A 93 -22.78 -11.16 14.63
N ALA A 94 -23.39 -12.33 14.81
CA ALA A 94 -22.78 -13.61 14.46
C ALA A 94 -22.86 -13.94 12.95
N LYS A 95 -23.78 -13.31 12.19
CA LYS A 95 -24.15 -13.72 10.82
C LYS A 95 -24.25 -12.56 9.80
N PHE A 96 -24.16 -11.31 10.24
CA PHE A 96 -24.38 -10.11 9.42
C PHE A 96 -23.10 -9.76 8.67
N ASP A 97 -23.06 -10.18 7.41
CA ASP A 97 -22.06 -9.77 6.45
C ASP A 97 -22.61 -8.59 5.63
N PRO A 98 -22.11 -7.35 5.85
CA PRO A 98 -22.58 -6.18 5.12
C PRO A 98 -22.16 -6.15 3.64
N LEU A 99 -21.20 -6.98 3.24
CA LEU A 99 -20.76 -7.16 1.84
C LEU A 99 -21.41 -8.40 1.21
N GLY A 100 -21.95 -9.31 2.03
CA GLY A 100 -22.64 -10.51 1.59
C GLY A 100 -21.73 -11.45 0.83
N ASN A 101 -20.53 -11.77 1.35
CA ASN A 101 -19.58 -12.76 0.85
C ASN A 101 -20.08 -14.19 1.13
N ARG A 102 -21.21 -14.49 0.48
CA ARG A 102 -21.66 -15.70 -0.25
C ARG A 102 -21.15 -17.10 0.04
N GLN A 103 -20.31 -17.43 1.03
CA GLN A 103 -19.93 -18.83 1.27
C GLN A 103 -21.17 -19.73 1.46
N HIS A 104 -22.21 -19.21 2.13
CA HIS A 104 -23.47 -19.93 2.29
C HIS A 104 -24.37 -19.92 1.02
N ARG A 105 -24.31 -18.87 0.20
CA ARG A 105 -25.08 -18.78 -1.05
C ARG A 105 -24.54 -19.72 -2.12
N GLU A 106 -23.22 -19.83 -2.22
CA GLU A 106 -22.53 -20.76 -3.12
C GLU A 106 -22.75 -22.22 -2.70
N TRP A 107 -22.80 -22.51 -1.40
CA TRP A 107 -23.09 -23.86 -0.90
C TRP A 107 -24.55 -24.29 -1.09
N GLN A 108 -25.53 -23.40 -0.90
CA GLN A 108 -26.95 -23.73 -1.08
C GLN A 108 -27.39 -23.83 -2.54
N LEU A 109 -26.81 -23.03 -3.43
CA LEU A 109 -27.26 -22.92 -4.81
C LEU A 109 -26.35 -23.68 -5.79
N GLY A 110 -25.19 -24.14 -5.34
CA GLY A 110 -24.14 -24.69 -6.19
C GLY A 110 -23.53 -23.64 -7.13
N THR A 111 -22.39 -23.98 -7.72
CA THR A 111 -21.87 -23.22 -8.86
C THR A 111 -22.80 -23.45 -10.04
N PHE A 112 -23.64 -22.48 -10.38
CA PHE A 112 -24.34 -22.52 -11.67
C PHE A 112 -23.27 -22.61 -12.77
N GLY A 113 -23.20 -23.75 -13.44
CA GLY A 113 -22.35 -23.93 -14.62
C GLY A 113 -22.67 -22.88 -15.69
N PRO A 114 -21.84 -22.75 -16.75
CA PRO A 114 -22.15 -21.84 -17.85
C PRO A 114 -23.59 -22.09 -18.31
N ALA A 115 -24.41 -21.04 -18.38
CA ALA A 115 -25.84 -21.12 -18.61
C ALA A 115 -26.15 -22.10 -19.75
N SER A 116 -26.81 -23.21 -19.45
CA SER A 116 -27.22 -24.18 -20.46
C SER A 116 -28.07 -23.46 -21.52
N PRO A 117 -27.96 -23.80 -22.82
CA PRO A 117 -28.76 -23.17 -23.86
C PRO A 117 -30.24 -23.21 -23.48
N VAL A 118 -30.86 -22.04 -23.33
CA VAL A 118 -32.29 -21.93 -23.03
C VAL A 118 -33.05 -22.56 -24.19
N ARG A 119 -33.69 -23.71 -23.94
CA ARG A 119 -34.61 -24.33 -24.90
C ARG A 119 -35.79 -23.37 -25.10
N ARG A 120 -35.86 -22.74 -26.28
CA ARG A 120 -37.03 -21.95 -26.68
C ARG A 120 -38.16 -22.94 -26.99
N ILE A 121 -39.21 -22.91 -26.17
CA ILE A 121 -40.43 -23.67 -26.41
C ILE A 121 -41.34 -22.80 -27.28
N ASP A 122 -41.90 -23.36 -28.35
CA ASP A 122 -42.92 -22.69 -29.13
C ASP A 122 -44.23 -22.62 -28.32
N PRO A 123 -44.84 -21.43 -28.12
CA PRO A 123 -46.09 -21.29 -27.41
C PRO A 123 -47.23 -22.16 -27.96
N ALA A 124 -47.22 -22.46 -29.27
CA ALA A 124 -48.25 -23.27 -29.92
C ALA A 124 -48.26 -24.72 -29.41
N ASP A 125 -47.07 -25.33 -29.26
CA ASP A 125 -46.91 -26.70 -28.76
C ASP A 125 -47.38 -26.83 -27.31
N TYR A 126 -47.17 -25.78 -26.50
CA TYR A 126 -47.55 -25.75 -25.10
C TYR A 126 -49.06 -25.62 -24.87
N VAL A 127 -49.79 -25.04 -25.82
CA VAL A 127 -51.26 -24.94 -25.75
C VAL A 127 -51.92 -26.21 -26.28
N ALA A 128 -51.37 -26.82 -27.33
CA ALA A 128 -51.89 -28.06 -27.91
C ALA A 128 -51.84 -29.24 -26.93
N GLY A 129 -50.85 -29.28 -26.02
CA GLY A 129 -50.70 -30.33 -25.03
C GLY A 129 -51.55 -30.19 -23.77
N ARG A 130 -52.33 -29.11 -23.60
CA ARG A 130 -53.16 -28.95 -22.39
C ARG A 130 -54.53 -29.62 -22.56
N PRO A 131 -54.91 -30.57 -21.68
CA PRO A 131 -56.29 -31.05 -21.66
C PRO A 131 -57.19 -29.89 -21.24
N THR A 132 -58.13 -29.51 -22.10
CA THR A 132 -59.18 -28.54 -21.78
C THR A 132 -60.13 -29.20 -20.77
N SER A 133 -60.18 -28.71 -19.53
CA SER A 133 -61.12 -29.25 -18.54
C SER A 133 -62.55 -28.86 -18.92
N LYS A 134 -63.39 -29.86 -19.16
CA LYS A 134 -64.86 -29.72 -19.22
C LYS A 134 -65.46 -29.76 -17.83
#